data_AF-D9PH00-F1
#
_entry.id   AF-D9PH00-F1
#
_cell.length_a   1.000
_cell.length_b   1.000
_cell.length_c   1.000
_cell.angle_alpha   90.00
_cell.angle_beta   90.00
_cell.angle_gamma   90.00
#
_symmetry.space_group_name_H-M   'P 1'
#
loop_
_entity.id
_entity.type
_entity.pdbx_description
1 polymer ?
#
loop_
_entity_poly.entity_id
_entity_poly.type
_entity_poly.pdbx_seq_one_letter_code
_entity_poly.pdbx_strand_id
1 'polypeptide(L)'
;MGKSKEKTGSPALNPEEHKLLDGLLAELSRLDPCLLAERIPGPQVAAALAEKLPADDPAAPGILLGLRSLFHEKAVQKAIKKAAFRLRQKGILLPEQEDAAAPVLKSGKAAESDPTAYLGPIDGTGSRPVFICAPQRTGGVGVAVGVVNDAQGVIEFAFTRHSKKRMKEIKELFFSKLPGMVETALSHAADVLERAYQAGKPEVSDSARAYLQFRPWLLERSSRMQRPAIHDFLSFDATSSGPLTEAQVQRLLGHGLMASWVMDLKSLRPLIEEIRRAEESRIFISEGQRLEHIQRKIHESLSNLFSEDHRQALRYRLEEMAYVFFKSGEEGPARGCLAVASSLSEKDSPLRANPFLRILVERSLTHYLKSSKKFENTPDQKTQRLIIT
;
A
#
# COMPACT_ATOMS: atom_id res chain seq x y z
N MET A 1 14.67 -16.19 47.96
CA MET A 1 14.54 -17.66 48.11
C MET A 1 13.15 -18.05 47.64
N GLY A 2 13.10 -18.98 46.67
CA GLY A 2 11.97 -19.17 45.77
C GLY A 2 10.79 -19.94 46.36
N LYS A 3 9.59 -19.54 45.94
CA LYS A 3 8.36 -20.34 46.08
C LYS A 3 8.35 -21.40 45.00
N SER A 4 8.47 -22.67 45.37
CA SER A 4 8.32 -23.81 44.45
C SER A 4 6.84 -24.17 44.33
N LYS A 5 6.35 -24.24 43.09
CA LYS A 5 5.00 -24.66 42.71
C LYS A 5 4.88 -26.18 42.82
N GLU A 6 3.96 -26.65 43.65
CA GLU A 6 3.52 -28.04 43.66
C GLU A 6 2.65 -28.34 42.42
N LYS A 7 3.05 -29.38 41.69
CA LYS A 7 2.38 -29.90 40.48
C LYS A 7 1.20 -30.77 40.90
N THR A 8 -0.01 -30.41 40.51
CA THR A 8 -1.21 -31.24 40.59
C THR A 8 -1.10 -32.43 39.62
N GLY A 9 -0.87 -33.63 40.17
CA GLY A 9 -0.95 -34.91 39.46
C GLY A 9 -2.39 -35.44 39.38
N SER A 10 -2.73 -36.08 38.27
CA SER A 10 -4.01 -36.79 38.07
C SER A 10 -4.24 -37.88 39.13
N PRO A 11 -5.49 -38.14 39.57
CA PRO A 11 -5.77 -39.21 40.53
C PRO A 11 -5.51 -40.59 39.88
N ALA A 12 -4.89 -41.49 40.62
CA ALA A 12 -4.59 -42.86 40.19
C ALA A 12 -5.85 -43.74 40.31
N LEU A 13 -6.05 -44.65 39.34
CA LEU A 13 -7.15 -45.62 39.32
C LEU A 13 -7.09 -46.57 40.52
N ASN A 14 -8.25 -46.97 41.04
CA ASN A 14 -8.36 -47.96 42.12
C ASN A 14 -8.09 -49.40 41.60
N PRO A 15 -7.78 -50.38 42.46
CA PRO A 15 -7.50 -51.76 42.05
C PRO A 15 -8.66 -52.44 41.30
N GLU A 16 -9.90 -52.12 41.64
CA GLU A 16 -11.09 -52.65 40.95
C GLU A 16 -11.24 -52.07 39.53
N GLU A 17 -10.89 -50.79 39.36
CA GLU A 17 -10.91 -50.11 38.06
C GLU A 17 -9.81 -50.62 37.12
N HIS A 18 -8.66 -51.01 37.66
CA HIS A 18 -7.61 -51.69 36.90
C HIS A 18 -8.08 -53.06 36.39
N LYS A 19 -8.70 -53.87 37.25
CA LYS A 19 -9.23 -55.19 36.87
C LYS A 19 -10.32 -55.08 35.80
N LEU A 20 -11.16 -54.05 35.88
CA LEU A 20 -12.17 -53.75 34.87
C LEU A 20 -11.54 -53.30 33.55
N LEU A 21 -10.53 -52.43 33.58
CA LEU A 21 -9.79 -51.97 32.41
C LEU A 21 -9.10 -53.13 31.67
N ASP A 22 -8.45 -54.02 32.41
CA ASP A 22 -7.77 -55.18 31.82
C ASP A 22 -8.78 -56.17 31.19
N GLY A 23 -9.97 -56.33 31.80
CA GLY A 23 -11.07 -57.09 31.20
C GLY A 23 -11.60 -56.47 29.90
N LEU A 24 -11.76 -55.14 29.87
CA LEU A 24 -12.19 -54.42 28.66
C LEU A 24 -11.16 -54.50 27.53
N LEU A 25 -9.86 -54.47 27.85
CA LEU A 25 -8.78 -54.64 26.87
C LEU A 25 -8.67 -56.09 26.34
N ALA A 26 -9.07 -57.08 27.12
CA ALA A 26 -9.10 -58.48 26.69
C ALA A 26 -10.29 -58.80 25.77
N GLU A 27 -11.39 -58.05 25.86
CA GLU A 27 -12.64 -58.28 25.12
C GLU A 27 -12.92 -57.24 24.02
N LEU A 28 -11.90 -56.54 23.52
CA LEU A 28 -12.04 -55.46 22.52
C LEU A 28 -12.88 -55.86 21.29
N SER A 29 -12.70 -57.07 20.78
CA SER A 29 -13.43 -57.55 19.59
C SER A 29 -14.91 -57.88 19.84
N ARG A 30 -15.35 -57.96 21.12
CA ARG A 30 -16.73 -58.24 21.54
C ARG A 30 -17.42 -57.03 22.15
N LEU A 31 -16.70 -55.91 22.28
CA LEU A 31 -17.24 -54.67 22.81
C LEU A 31 -18.12 -54.00 21.77
N ASP A 32 -19.43 -53.97 22.04
CA ASP A 32 -20.37 -53.18 21.27
C ASP A 32 -20.21 -51.69 21.65
N PRO A 33 -19.88 -50.80 20.69
CA PRO A 33 -19.76 -49.36 20.93
C PRO A 33 -21.01 -48.73 21.58
N CYS A 34 -22.20 -49.31 21.35
CA CYS A 34 -23.47 -48.81 21.90
C CYS A 34 -23.66 -49.13 23.39
N LEU A 35 -22.96 -50.15 23.92
CA LEU A 35 -23.07 -50.61 25.32
C LEU A 35 -21.92 -50.11 26.21
N LEU A 36 -21.06 -49.22 25.70
CA LEU A 36 -19.92 -48.67 26.44
C LEU A 36 -20.35 -47.85 27.67
N ALA A 37 -21.53 -47.24 27.64
CA ALA A 37 -22.07 -46.45 28.76
C ALA A 37 -22.37 -47.31 30.00
N GLU A 38 -22.77 -48.57 29.79
CA GLU A 38 -23.12 -49.50 30.88
C GLU A 38 -21.88 -50.18 31.48
N ARG A 39 -20.77 -50.24 30.72
CA ARG A 39 -19.54 -50.96 31.10
C ARG A 39 -18.43 -50.07 31.65
N ILE A 40 -18.55 -48.74 31.52
CA ILE A 40 -17.51 -47.79 31.95
C ILE A 40 -18.07 -46.93 33.09
N PRO A 41 -17.70 -47.19 34.36
CA PRO A 41 -18.32 -46.58 35.53
C PRO A 41 -17.92 -45.11 35.74
N GLY A 42 -16.92 -44.60 35.02
CA GLY A 42 -16.51 -43.21 35.16
C GLY A 42 -15.41 -42.74 34.20
N PRO A 43 -15.16 -41.42 34.16
CA PRO A 43 -14.25 -40.79 33.21
C PRO A 43 -12.78 -41.18 33.40
N GLN A 44 -12.38 -41.67 34.58
CA GLN A 44 -11.00 -42.10 34.82
C GLN A 44 -10.69 -43.40 34.08
N VAL A 45 -11.62 -44.37 34.10
CA VAL A 45 -11.54 -45.63 33.34
C VAL A 45 -11.64 -45.36 31.83
N ALA A 46 -12.50 -44.42 31.41
CA ALA A 46 -12.61 -44.01 30.00
C ALA A 46 -11.30 -43.42 29.45
N ALA A 47 -10.64 -42.54 30.21
CA ALA A 47 -9.35 -41.97 29.81
C ALA A 47 -8.25 -43.04 29.71
N ALA A 48 -8.19 -43.95 30.67
CA ALA A 48 -7.19 -45.03 30.68
C ALA A 48 -7.42 -46.05 29.57
N LEU A 49 -8.67 -46.39 29.26
CA LEU A 49 -9.03 -47.24 28.12
C LEU A 49 -8.59 -46.61 26.79
N ALA A 50 -8.86 -45.32 26.58
CA ALA A 50 -8.38 -44.60 25.40
C ALA A 50 -6.84 -44.56 25.33
N GLU A 51 -6.13 -44.37 26.44
CA GLU A 51 -4.66 -44.37 26.45
C GLU A 51 -4.04 -45.75 26.19
N LYS A 52 -4.68 -46.84 26.63
CA LYS A 52 -4.17 -48.21 26.45
C LYS A 52 -4.71 -48.95 25.23
N LEU A 53 -5.61 -48.33 24.46
CA LEU A 53 -6.21 -48.96 23.28
C LEU A 53 -5.15 -49.31 22.22
N PRO A 54 -5.07 -50.59 21.76
CA PRO A 54 -4.15 -51.00 20.71
C PRO A 54 -4.50 -50.32 19.38
N ALA A 55 -3.51 -49.69 18.75
CA ALA A 55 -3.72 -48.99 17.49
C ALA A 55 -3.84 -49.92 16.26
N ASP A 56 -3.63 -51.24 16.45
CA ASP A 56 -3.73 -52.26 15.41
C ASP A 56 -5.04 -53.06 15.46
N ASP A 57 -5.90 -52.79 16.46
CA ASP A 57 -7.15 -53.51 16.64
C ASP A 57 -8.27 -52.90 15.75
N PRO A 58 -8.96 -53.69 14.92
CA PRO A 58 -10.05 -53.21 14.06
C PRO A 58 -11.23 -52.57 14.81
N ALA A 59 -11.45 -52.94 16.09
CA ALA A 59 -12.50 -52.37 16.93
C ALA A 59 -12.11 -51.00 17.53
N ALA A 60 -10.82 -50.63 17.49
CA ALA A 60 -10.32 -49.43 18.14
C ALA A 60 -10.98 -48.12 17.65
N PRO A 61 -11.26 -47.92 16.34
CA PRO A 61 -11.92 -46.71 15.89
C PRO A 61 -13.35 -46.57 16.42
N GLY A 62 -14.12 -47.67 16.43
CA GLY A 62 -15.50 -47.70 16.93
C GLY A 62 -15.58 -47.42 18.42
N ILE A 63 -14.65 -47.99 19.19
CA ILE A 63 -14.56 -47.77 20.65
C ILE A 63 -14.19 -46.30 20.95
N LEU A 64 -13.25 -45.70 20.22
CA LEU A 64 -12.90 -44.28 20.42
C LEU A 64 -14.04 -43.33 20.07
N LEU A 65 -14.84 -43.63 19.04
CA LEU A 65 -16.03 -42.85 18.71
C LEU A 65 -17.09 -42.98 19.82
N GLY A 66 -17.33 -44.18 20.34
CA GLY A 66 -18.24 -44.40 21.46
C GLY A 66 -17.79 -43.66 22.72
N LEU A 67 -16.50 -43.74 23.09
CA LEU A 67 -15.93 -42.98 24.21
C LEU A 67 -16.05 -41.47 24.02
N ARG A 68 -15.86 -40.98 22.77
CA ARG A 68 -15.98 -39.56 22.43
C ARG A 68 -17.41 -39.04 22.58
N SER A 69 -18.40 -39.88 22.30
CA SER A 69 -19.82 -39.55 22.47
C SER A 69 -20.30 -39.60 23.92
N LEU A 70 -19.68 -40.44 24.75
CA LEU A 70 -20.13 -40.70 26.13
C LEU A 70 -19.45 -39.80 27.18
N PHE A 71 -18.22 -39.34 26.94
CA PHE A 71 -17.42 -38.64 27.93
C PHE A 71 -16.85 -37.31 27.39
N HIS A 72 -17.22 -36.18 28.01
CA HIS A 72 -16.80 -34.84 27.59
C HIS A 72 -15.73 -34.20 28.50
N GLU A 73 -15.19 -34.95 29.47
CA GLU A 73 -14.19 -34.46 30.40
C GLU A 73 -12.83 -34.23 29.72
N LYS A 74 -12.13 -33.16 30.12
CA LYS A 74 -10.84 -32.75 29.52
C LYS A 74 -9.77 -33.85 29.55
N ALA A 75 -9.74 -34.68 30.58
CA ALA A 75 -8.79 -35.77 30.71
C ALA A 75 -9.07 -36.88 29.67
N VAL A 76 -10.34 -37.24 29.47
CA VAL A 76 -10.78 -38.25 28.51
C VAL A 76 -10.59 -37.77 27.08
N GLN A 77 -10.99 -36.53 26.79
CA GLN A 77 -10.81 -35.91 25.47
C GLN A 77 -9.33 -35.81 25.06
N LYS A 78 -8.43 -35.56 26.03
CA LYS A 78 -6.97 -35.57 25.78
C LYS A 78 -6.46 -36.98 25.48
N ALA A 79 -6.94 -38.00 26.19
CA ALA A 79 -6.60 -39.40 25.94
C ALA A 79 -7.10 -39.87 24.56
N ILE A 80 -8.35 -39.54 24.20
CA ILE A 80 -8.94 -39.84 22.88
C ILE A 80 -8.14 -39.17 21.75
N LYS A 81 -7.76 -37.89 21.89
CA LYS A 81 -6.94 -37.20 20.89
C LYS A 81 -5.58 -37.86 20.68
N LYS A 82 -4.91 -38.30 21.75
CA LYS A 82 -3.64 -39.06 21.64
C LYS A 82 -3.86 -40.41 20.94
N ALA A 83 -4.93 -41.12 21.28
CA ALA A 83 -5.26 -42.41 20.68
C ALA A 83 -5.60 -42.29 19.18
N ALA A 84 -6.43 -41.30 18.83
CA ALA A 84 -6.77 -40.97 17.44
C ALA A 84 -5.53 -40.57 16.63
N PHE A 85 -4.57 -39.86 17.25
CA PHE A 85 -3.30 -39.55 16.60
C PHE A 85 -2.45 -40.80 16.33
N ARG A 86 -2.40 -41.76 17.28
CA ARG A 86 -1.71 -43.05 17.07
C ARG A 86 -2.34 -43.86 15.93
N LEU A 87 -3.67 -43.85 15.81
CA LEU A 87 -4.39 -44.49 14.69
C LEU A 87 -4.09 -43.79 13.35
N ARG A 88 -4.04 -42.45 13.32
CA ARG A 88 -3.67 -41.67 12.11
C ARG A 88 -2.25 -41.97 11.65
N GLN A 89 -1.30 -42.10 12.56
CA GLN A 89 0.09 -42.47 12.22
C GLN A 89 0.19 -43.86 11.56
N LYS A 90 -0.79 -44.74 11.80
CA LYS A 90 -0.90 -46.06 11.19
C LYS A 90 -1.84 -46.11 9.98
N GLY A 91 -2.30 -44.96 9.50
CA GLY A 91 -3.14 -44.84 8.30
C GLY A 91 -4.64 -45.07 8.51
N ILE A 92 -5.11 -45.20 9.76
CA ILE A 92 -6.52 -45.41 10.09
C ILE A 92 -7.18 -44.05 10.38
N LEU A 93 -8.08 -43.62 9.49
CA LEU A 93 -8.80 -42.35 9.59
C LEU A 93 -10.13 -42.51 10.33
N LEU A 94 -10.32 -41.72 11.39
CA LEU A 94 -11.57 -41.61 12.14
C LEU A 94 -12.47 -40.52 11.52
N PRO A 95 -13.79 -40.74 11.37
CA PRO A 95 -14.73 -39.70 10.97
C PRO A 95 -14.65 -38.50 11.93
N GLU A 96 -14.31 -37.33 11.42
CA GLU A 96 -14.34 -36.08 12.19
C GLU A 96 -15.77 -35.56 12.22
N GLN A 97 -16.46 -35.67 13.36
CA GLN A 97 -17.69 -34.91 13.57
C GLN A 97 -17.35 -33.53 14.15
N GLU A 98 -17.97 -32.51 13.56
CA GLU A 98 -17.98 -31.10 13.96
C GLU A 98 -18.38 -31.00 15.45
N ASP A 99 -17.42 -30.59 16.28
CA ASP A 99 -17.74 -30.26 17.67
C ASP A 99 -18.62 -28.99 17.64
N ALA A 100 -19.92 -29.19 17.90
CA ALA A 100 -20.92 -28.15 18.16
C ALA A 100 -20.61 -27.44 19.49
N ALA A 101 -19.62 -26.57 19.42
CA ALA A 101 -19.39 -25.35 20.16
C ALA A 101 -17.96 -24.97 19.77
N ALA A 102 -17.77 -24.69 18.48
CA ALA A 102 -16.60 -23.96 18.06
C ALA A 102 -16.50 -22.76 19.01
N PRO A 103 -15.39 -22.54 19.76
CA PRO A 103 -14.98 -21.16 19.86
C PRO A 103 -14.94 -20.77 18.39
N VAL A 104 -15.85 -19.86 18.00
CA VAL A 104 -15.71 -19.09 16.78
C VAL A 104 -14.21 -18.98 16.62
N LEU A 105 -13.66 -19.54 15.55
CA LEU A 105 -12.40 -19.07 15.06
C LEU A 105 -12.73 -17.58 14.81
N LYS A 106 -12.64 -16.76 15.86
CA LYS A 106 -11.70 -15.69 15.89
C LYS A 106 -10.46 -16.41 15.39
N SER A 107 -10.35 -16.46 14.05
CA SER A 107 -9.15 -16.00 13.41
C SER A 107 -8.62 -15.01 14.42
N GLY A 108 -7.61 -15.45 15.17
CA GLY A 108 -6.85 -14.48 15.91
C GLY A 108 -6.63 -13.44 14.84
N LYS A 109 -7.15 -12.23 15.07
CA LYS A 109 -6.52 -11.05 14.53
C LYS A 109 -5.09 -11.19 15.05
N ALA A 110 -4.28 -12.04 14.41
CA ALA A 110 -2.86 -11.97 14.40
C ALA A 110 -2.70 -10.66 13.67
N ALA A 111 -2.78 -9.57 14.45
CA ALA A 111 -3.26 -8.27 14.02
C ALA A 111 -2.92 -8.12 12.55
N GLU A 112 -3.91 -8.31 11.67
CA GLU A 112 -3.69 -8.08 10.25
C GLU A 112 -3.26 -6.64 10.25
N SER A 113 -1.96 -6.40 10.11
CA SER A 113 -1.41 -5.06 10.22
C SER A 113 -2.14 -4.26 9.18
N ASP A 114 -2.71 -3.10 9.52
CA ASP A 114 -3.44 -2.35 8.52
C ASP A 114 -2.52 -2.04 7.32
N PRO A 115 -3.05 -2.05 6.10
CA PRO A 115 -2.26 -1.70 4.93
C PRO A 115 -1.76 -0.26 5.06
N THR A 116 -0.47 -0.06 4.82
CA THR A 116 0.14 1.28 4.86
C THR A 116 0.45 1.74 3.45
N ALA A 117 0.09 2.97 3.11
CA ALA A 117 0.37 3.58 1.82
C ALA A 117 1.19 4.85 1.98
N TYR A 118 2.07 5.09 1.02
CA TYR A 118 2.91 6.27 0.95
C TYR A 118 2.91 6.81 -0.47
N LEU A 119 2.89 8.14 -0.57
CA LEU A 119 2.97 8.85 -1.84
C LEU A 119 4.11 9.86 -1.76
N GLY A 120 4.88 9.99 -2.84
CA GLY A 120 5.88 11.03 -2.94
C GLY A 120 5.34 12.33 -3.53
N PRO A 121 6.19 13.36 -3.59
CA PRO A 121 5.89 14.59 -4.31
C PRO A 121 5.58 14.29 -5.77
N ILE A 122 4.63 15.04 -6.33
CA ILE A 122 4.35 15.06 -7.77
C ILE A 122 5.19 16.15 -8.42
N ASP A 123 5.79 15.86 -9.57
CA ASP A 123 6.60 16.81 -10.32
C ASP A 123 5.74 17.70 -11.26
N GLY A 124 6.38 18.69 -11.87
CA GLY A 124 5.72 19.62 -12.79
C GLY A 124 5.16 18.97 -14.06
N THR A 125 5.60 17.75 -14.39
CA THR A 125 5.14 16.95 -15.52
C THR A 125 4.03 15.95 -15.14
N GLY A 126 3.71 15.83 -13.85
CA GLY A 126 2.66 14.97 -13.33
C GLY A 126 3.14 13.61 -12.82
N SER A 127 4.45 13.35 -12.78
CA SER A 127 4.98 12.06 -12.31
C SER A 127 5.17 12.05 -10.81
N ARG A 128 4.87 10.92 -10.15
CA ARG A 128 5.09 10.73 -8.72
C ARG A 128 5.34 9.27 -8.35
N PRO A 129 6.09 9.00 -7.28
CA PRO A 129 6.26 7.65 -6.78
C PRO A 129 5.15 7.23 -5.81
N VAL A 130 4.85 5.94 -5.81
CA VAL A 130 3.83 5.28 -4.97
C VAL A 130 4.44 4.06 -4.29
N PHE A 131 4.13 3.87 -3.01
CA PHE A 131 4.58 2.71 -2.24
C PHE A 131 3.45 2.21 -1.33
N ILE A 132 3.07 0.94 -1.42
CA ILE A 132 2.01 0.34 -0.60
C ILE A 132 2.49 -0.98 -0.01
N CYS A 133 2.36 -1.13 1.30
CA CYS A 133 2.45 -2.42 1.97
C CYS A 133 1.05 -3.04 2.06
N ALA A 134 0.92 -4.22 1.47
CA ALA A 134 -0.30 -4.99 1.34
C ALA A 134 -0.19 -6.32 2.11
N PRO A 135 -0.53 -6.36 3.41
CA PRO A 135 -0.52 -7.58 4.22
C PRO A 135 -1.31 -8.72 3.55
N GLN A 136 -0.80 -9.95 3.65
CA GLN A 136 -1.37 -11.13 3.01
C GLN A 136 -1.86 -12.15 4.03
N ARG A 137 -2.98 -12.83 3.74
CA ARG A 137 -3.58 -13.85 4.62
C ARG A 137 -2.69 -15.07 4.86
N THR A 138 -1.88 -15.46 3.86
CA THR A 138 -1.04 -16.68 3.89
C THR A 138 0.38 -16.45 4.40
N GLY A 139 0.63 -15.36 5.14
CA GLY A 139 1.94 -15.02 5.67
C GLY A 139 2.81 -14.27 4.66
N GLY A 140 3.47 -13.21 5.12
CA GLY A 140 4.24 -12.28 4.28
C GLY A 140 3.52 -10.96 4.03
N VAL A 141 4.22 -10.03 3.39
CA VAL A 141 3.73 -8.69 3.05
C VAL A 141 3.90 -8.49 1.55
N GLY A 142 2.81 -8.20 0.87
CA GLY A 142 2.84 -7.70 -0.50
C GLY A 142 3.40 -6.29 -0.51
N VAL A 143 4.25 -5.98 -1.46
CA VAL A 143 4.86 -4.67 -1.65
C VAL A 143 4.55 -4.23 -3.06
N ALA A 144 3.74 -3.18 -3.18
CA ALA A 144 3.47 -2.52 -4.45
C ALA A 144 4.28 -1.22 -4.51
N VAL A 145 5.13 -1.10 -5.52
CA VAL A 145 5.98 0.08 -5.74
C VAL A 145 5.90 0.51 -7.19
N GLY A 146 6.01 1.82 -7.42
CA GLY A 146 5.99 2.32 -8.78
C GLY A 146 6.13 3.83 -8.90
N VAL A 147 6.13 4.27 -10.15
CA VAL A 147 6.02 5.66 -10.58
C VAL A 147 4.82 5.75 -11.52
N VAL A 148 3.93 6.69 -11.23
CA VAL A 148 2.75 6.97 -12.04
C VAL A 148 2.78 8.40 -12.53
N ASN A 149 2.10 8.66 -13.65
CA ASN A 149 1.91 9.99 -14.21
C ASN A 149 0.42 10.24 -14.45
N ASP A 150 -0.04 11.44 -14.11
CA ASP A 150 -1.46 11.81 -14.20
C ASP A 150 -2.00 11.97 -15.64
N ALA A 151 -1.13 12.05 -16.65
CA ALA A 151 -1.49 12.16 -18.06
C ALA A 151 -1.00 10.98 -18.92
N GLN A 152 0.12 10.36 -18.56
CA GLN A 152 0.72 9.25 -19.31
C GLN A 152 0.38 7.87 -18.71
N GLY A 153 -0.13 7.86 -17.48
CA GLY A 153 -0.57 6.70 -16.76
C GLY A 153 0.51 5.96 -15.97
N VAL A 154 0.38 4.63 -15.87
CA VAL A 154 1.29 3.81 -15.06
C VAL A 154 2.62 3.63 -15.78
N ILE A 155 3.66 4.33 -15.33
CA ILE A 155 5.00 4.33 -15.96
C ILE A 155 5.75 3.07 -15.57
N GLU A 156 5.98 2.89 -14.27
CA GLU A 156 6.66 1.75 -13.67
C GLU A 156 5.82 1.24 -12.51
N PHE A 157 5.57 -0.06 -12.46
CA PHE A 157 4.84 -0.64 -11.35
C PHE A 157 5.22 -2.11 -11.17
N ALA A 158 5.48 -2.49 -9.91
CA ALA A 158 5.74 -3.86 -9.52
C ALA A 158 4.97 -4.20 -8.25
N PHE A 159 4.43 -5.42 -8.21
CA PHE A 159 3.81 -5.97 -7.01
C PHE A 159 4.43 -7.33 -6.68
N THR A 160 5.13 -7.39 -5.55
CA THR A 160 5.91 -8.55 -5.13
C THR A 160 5.54 -8.97 -3.71
N ARG A 161 5.85 -10.21 -3.32
CA ARG A 161 5.59 -10.72 -1.96
C ARG A 161 6.91 -10.99 -1.26
N HIS A 162 7.05 -10.47 -0.04
CA HIS A 162 8.29 -10.55 0.72
C HIS A 162 8.06 -10.84 2.20
N SER A 163 9.12 -11.24 2.89
CA SER A 163 9.14 -11.30 4.35
C SER A 163 9.09 -9.88 4.95
N LYS A 164 8.69 -9.76 6.23
CA LYS A 164 8.69 -8.45 6.92
C LYS A 164 10.08 -7.80 6.95
N LYS A 165 11.16 -8.58 7.04
CA LYS A 165 12.53 -8.06 6.99
C LYS A 165 12.84 -7.46 5.63
N ARG A 166 12.59 -8.21 4.55
CA ARG A 166 12.87 -7.77 3.18
C ARG A 166 12.01 -6.58 2.77
N MET A 167 10.75 -6.51 3.22
CA MET A 167 9.90 -5.33 3.01
C MET A 167 10.51 -4.06 3.60
N LYS A 168 11.09 -4.11 4.81
CA LYS A 168 11.73 -2.94 5.43
C LYS A 168 12.94 -2.48 4.62
N GLU A 169 13.77 -3.42 4.17
CA GLU A 169 14.92 -3.12 3.29
C GLU A 169 14.49 -2.44 1.98
N ILE A 170 13.41 -2.94 1.34
CA ILE A 170 12.86 -2.34 0.12
C ILE A 170 12.33 -0.94 0.41
N LYS A 171 11.60 -0.74 1.52
CA LYS A 171 11.10 0.57 1.93
C LYS A 171 12.24 1.57 2.13
N GLU A 172 13.26 1.18 2.91
CA GLU A 172 14.44 2.02 3.18
C GLU A 172 15.18 2.38 1.90
N LEU A 173 15.42 1.41 1.02
CA LEU A 173 16.06 1.64 -0.27
C LEU A 173 15.24 2.61 -1.13
N PHE A 174 13.93 2.35 -1.27
CA PHE A 174 13.04 3.18 -2.08
C PHE A 174 13.00 4.63 -1.56
N PHE A 175 12.88 4.82 -0.26
CA PHE A 175 12.77 6.14 0.38
C PHE A 175 14.11 6.89 0.37
N SER A 176 15.24 6.16 0.38
CA SER A 176 16.57 6.77 0.22
C SER A 176 16.79 7.36 -1.18
N LYS A 177 16.17 6.77 -2.21
CA LYS A 177 16.28 7.23 -3.60
C LYS A 177 15.22 8.26 -3.96
N LEU A 178 14.08 8.21 -3.29
CA LEU A 178 12.92 9.06 -3.54
C LEU A 178 12.51 9.73 -2.22
N PRO A 179 13.17 10.85 -1.85
CA PRO A 179 12.86 11.57 -0.62
C PRO A 179 11.47 12.25 -0.71
N GLY A 180 10.91 12.58 0.45
CA GLY A 180 9.61 13.27 0.53
C GLY A 180 8.38 12.36 0.46
N MET A 181 8.56 11.04 0.63
CA MET A 181 7.44 10.10 0.77
C MET A 181 6.66 10.39 2.05
N VAL A 182 5.35 10.65 1.92
CA VAL A 182 4.44 10.89 3.05
C VAL A 182 3.43 9.77 3.19
N GLU A 183 3.10 9.42 4.43
CA GLU A 183 2.07 8.43 4.71
C GLU A 183 0.67 8.95 4.34
N THR A 184 -0.14 8.06 3.77
CA THR A 184 -1.47 8.40 3.27
C THR A 184 -2.48 7.28 3.50
N ALA A 185 -3.77 7.62 3.41
CA ALA A 185 -4.83 6.64 3.39
C ALA A 185 -4.75 5.76 2.14
N LEU A 186 -5.14 4.48 2.27
CA LEU A 186 -5.15 3.56 1.14
C LEU A 186 -6.08 4.03 0.00
N SER A 187 -7.20 4.67 0.34
CA SER A 187 -8.12 5.29 -0.64
C SER A 187 -7.45 6.36 -1.50
N HIS A 188 -6.54 7.14 -0.92
CA HIS A 188 -5.80 8.16 -1.66
C HIS A 188 -4.78 7.55 -2.62
N ALA A 189 -4.02 6.55 -2.19
CA ALA A 189 -3.14 5.83 -3.10
C ALA A 189 -3.92 5.11 -4.21
N ALA A 190 -5.11 4.58 -3.90
CA ALA A 190 -6.00 3.97 -4.89
C ALA A 190 -6.52 4.98 -5.92
N ASP A 191 -6.98 6.16 -5.49
CA ASP A 191 -7.44 7.21 -6.40
C ASP A 191 -6.32 7.65 -7.37
N VAL A 192 -5.11 7.84 -6.85
CA VAL A 192 -3.92 8.18 -7.65
C VAL A 192 -3.61 7.10 -8.70
N LEU A 193 -3.60 5.83 -8.29
CA LEU A 193 -3.33 4.71 -9.19
C LEU A 193 -4.43 4.52 -10.24
N GLU A 194 -5.70 4.66 -9.87
CA GLU A 194 -6.84 4.55 -10.79
C GLU A 194 -6.86 5.71 -11.80
N ARG A 195 -6.60 6.95 -11.38
CA ARG A 195 -6.49 8.09 -12.30
C ARG A 195 -5.38 7.87 -13.32
N ALA A 196 -4.20 7.45 -12.87
CA ALA A 196 -3.10 7.13 -13.77
C ALA A 196 -3.48 5.99 -14.73
N TYR A 197 -4.07 4.90 -14.23
CA TYR A 197 -4.49 3.80 -15.08
C TYR A 197 -5.52 4.23 -16.14
N GLN A 198 -6.47 5.10 -15.79
CA GLN A 198 -7.47 5.65 -16.72
C GLN A 198 -6.88 6.63 -17.74
N ALA A 199 -5.85 7.39 -17.38
CA ALA A 199 -5.14 8.29 -18.29
C ALA A 199 -4.19 7.57 -19.26
N GLY A 200 -3.82 6.31 -18.94
CA GLY A 200 -2.91 5.50 -19.74
C GLY A 200 -3.42 5.22 -21.16
N LYS A 201 -2.48 4.92 -22.06
CA LYS A 201 -2.80 4.50 -23.42
C LYS A 201 -3.49 3.12 -23.44
N PRO A 202 -4.23 2.79 -24.52
CA PRO A 202 -4.92 1.51 -24.65
C PRO A 202 -3.99 0.29 -24.63
N GLU A 203 -2.73 0.46 -25.02
CA GLU A 203 -1.74 -0.61 -25.03
C GLU A 203 -1.25 -0.90 -23.60
N VAL A 204 -1.51 -2.13 -23.14
CA VAL A 204 -1.24 -2.52 -21.76
C VAL A 204 0.24 -2.90 -21.59
N SER A 205 1.02 -1.96 -21.05
CA SER A 205 2.42 -2.20 -20.66
C SER A 205 2.54 -3.29 -19.59
N ASP A 206 3.75 -3.84 -19.40
CA ASP A 206 4.03 -4.78 -18.29
C ASP A 206 3.68 -4.15 -16.93
N SER A 207 4.00 -2.86 -16.75
CA SER A 207 3.64 -2.08 -15.56
C SER A 207 2.12 -2.00 -15.35
N ALA A 208 1.35 -1.74 -16.41
CA ALA A 208 -0.12 -1.72 -16.34
C ALA A 208 -0.69 -3.11 -16.04
N ARG A 209 -0.09 -4.20 -16.57
CA ARG A 209 -0.44 -5.58 -16.22
C ARG A 209 -0.16 -5.89 -14.75
N ALA A 210 1.00 -5.48 -14.22
CA ALA A 210 1.34 -5.64 -12.81
C ALA A 210 0.36 -4.88 -11.90
N TYR A 211 -0.04 -3.67 -12.30
CA TYR A 211 -1.08 -2.92 -11.60
C TYR A 211 -2.42 -3.66 -11.61
N LEU A 212 -2.86 -4.18 -12.77
CA LEU A 212 -4.11 -4.93 -12.89
C LEU A 212 -4.16 -6.18 -12.01
N GLN A 213 -3.02 -6.84 -11.77
CA GLN A 213 -2.95 -7.96 -10.83
C GLN A 213 -3.15 -7.52 -9.37
N PHE A 214 -2.67 -6.32 -9.02
CA PHE A 214 -2.81 -5.75 -7.68
C PHE A 214 -4.17 -5.08 -7.44
N ARG A 215 -4.77 -4.51 -8.49
CA ARG A 215 -5.97 -3.68 -8.45
C ARG A 215 -7.16 -4.32 -7.70
N PRO A 216 -7.51 -5.60 -7.85
CA PRO A 216 -8.61 -6.20 -7.09
C PRO A 216 -8.40 -6.13 -5.58
N TRP A 217 -7.17 -6.42 -5.11
CA TRP A 217 -6.85 -6.35 -3.69
C TRP A 217 -6.97 -4.92 -3.15
N LEU A 218 -6.53 -3.94 -3.96
CA LEU A 218 -6.56 -2.52 -3.62
C LEU A 218 -7.99 -1.99 -3.53
N LEU A 219 -8.81 -2.25 -4.54
CA LEU A 219 -10.19 -1.74 -4.63
C LEU A 219 -11.14 -2.41 -3.63
N GLU A 220 -10.91 -3.69 -3.28
CA GLU A 220 -11.68 -4.36 -2.21
C GLU A 220 -11.46 -3.69 -0.83
N ARG A 221 -10.32 -3.03 -0.63
CA ARG A 221 -9.88 -2.48 0.66
C ARG A 221 -9.87 -0.95 0.70
N SER A 222 -10.30 -0.29 -0.36
CA SER A 222 -10.33 1.17 -0.45
C SER A 222 -11.72 1.66 -0.84
N SER A 223 -12.05 2.84 -0.36
CA SER A 223 -13.24 3.57 -0.80
C SER A 223 -12.86 4.57 -1.89
N ARG A 224 -13.78 4.81 -2.82
CA ARG A 224 -13.64 5.85 -3.83
C ARG A 224 -13.64 7.23 -3.17
N MET A 225 -12.69 8.07 -3.56
CA MET A 225 -12.63 9.45 -3.12
C MET A 225 -13.58 10.34 -3.90
N GLN A 226 -14.18 11.31 -3.21
CA GLN A 226 -15.10 12.29 -3.80
C GLN A 226 -14.43 13.66 -4.02
N ARG A 227 -13.35 13.95 -3.28
CA ARG A 227 -12.60 15.20 -3.31
C ARG A 227 -11.11 14.93 -3.08
N PRO A 228 -10.19 15.85 -3.46
CA PRO A 228 -8.77 15.67 -3.24
C PRO A 228 -8.43 15.58 -1.73
N ALA A 229 -7.41 14.79 -1.38
CA ALA A 229 -7.14 14.40 0.01
C ALA A 229 -6.86 15.59 0.94
N ILE A 230 -6.23 16.64 0.43
CA ILE A 230 -5.88 17.83 1.22
C ILE A 230 -7.12 18.56 1.78
N HIS A 231 -8.27 18.47 1.12
CA HIS A 231 -9.51 19.13 1.54
C HIS A 231 -10.12 18.53 2.81
N ASP A 232 -9.66 17.35 3.23
CA ASP A 232 -10.03 16.77 4.54
C ASP A 232 -9.28 17.44 5.70
N PHE A 233 -8.16 18.12 5.42
CA PHE A 233 -7.27 18.69 6.43
C PHE A 233 -7.28 20.22 6.42
N LEU A 234 -7.33 20.82 5.23
CA LEU A 234 -7.34 22.26 5.05
C LEU A 234 -8.61 22.65 4.30
N SER A 235 -9.48 23.40 4.97
CA SER A 235 -10.53 24.15 4.29
C SER A 235 -9.90 25.41 3.71
N PHE A 236 -9.87 25.52 2.39
CA PHE A 236 -9.40 26.73 1.72
C PHE A 236 -10.58 27.66 1.48
N ASP A 237 -10.61 28.77 2.20
CA ASP A 237 -11.51 29.87 1.89
C ASP A 237 -10.76 30.88 1.01
N ALA A 238 -11.05 30.86 -0.29
CA ALA A 238 -10.42 31.72 -1.28
C ALA A 238 -10.61 33.22 -0.97
N THR A 239 -11.62 33.57 -0.17
CA THR A 239 -11.88 34.96 0.21
C THR A 239 -10.90 35.49 1.27
N SER A 240 -10.24 34.62 2.04
CA SER A 240 -9.38 35.00 3.18
C SER A 240 -7.89 35.08 2.84
N SER A 241 -7.46 34.54 1.70
CA SER A 241 -6.06 34.56 1.27
C SER A 241 -6.03 34.95 -0.19
N GLY A 242 -5.87 36.25 -0.45
CA GLY A 242 -5.74 36.79 -1.80
C GLY A 242 -4.60 36.15 -2.61
N PRO A 243 -4.46 36.50 -3.89
CA PRO A 243 -3.47 35.88 -4.77
C PRO A 243 -2.06 36.01 -4.20
N LEU A 244 -1.23 34.97 -4.39
CA LEU A 244 0.16 35.01 -3.94
C LEU A 244 0.91 36.13 -4.66
N THR A 245 1.72 36.86 -3.89
CA THR A 245 2.70 37.79 -4.45
C THR A 245 3.80 37.05 -5.21
N GLU A 246 4.48 37.73 -6.12
CA GLU A 246 5.59 37.17 -6.89
C GLU A 246 6.69 36.58 -5.98
N ALA A 247 7.05 37.27 -4.90
CA ALA A 247 8.04 36.81 -3.93
C ALA A 247 7.59 35.52 -3.20
N GLN A 248 6.29 35.36 -2.92
CA GLN A 248 5.76 34.14 -2.32
C GLN A 248 5.79 32.98 -3.31
N VAL A 249 5.45 33.22 -4.59
CA VAL A 249 5.55 32.21 -5.65
C VAL A 249 6.99 31.75 -5.85
N GLN A 250 7.95 32.69 -5.93
CA GLN A 250 9.37 32.35 -6.07
C GLN A 250 9.87 31.52 -4.89
N ARG A 251 9.45 31.86 -3.66
CA ARG A 251 9.78 31.07 -2.47
C ARG A 251 9.18 29.67 -2.52
N LEU A 252 7.92 29.54 -2.96
CA LEU A 252 7.24 28.25 -3.10
C LEU A 252 7.97 27.36 -4.12
N LEU A 253 8.19 27.85 -5.34
CA LEU A 253 8.91 27.11 -6.38
C LEU A 253 10.40 26.92 -6.06
N GLY A 254 10.97 27.74 -5.18
CA GLY A 254 12.32 27.59 -4.65
C GLY A 254 12.46 26.45 -3.64
N HIS A 255 11.36 25.88 -3.14
CA HIS A 255 11.39 24.79 -2.18
C HIS A 255 11.99 23.49 -2.79
N GLY A 256 12.68 22.70 -1.97
CA GLY A 256 13.34 21.46 -2.42
C GLY A 256 12.36 20.44 -3.03
N LEU A 257 11.17 20.29 -2.44
CA LEU A 257 10.10 19.43 -2.98
C LEU A 257 9.49 19.95 -4.31
N MET A 258 9.75 21.21 -4.65
CA MET A 258 9.33 21.85 -5.90
C MET A 258 10.48 21.91 -6.93
N ALA A 259 11.63 21.29 -6.63
CA ALA A 259 12.81 21.37 -7.51
C ALA A 259 12.50 20.89 -8.94
N SER A 260 11.77 19.79 -9.08
CA SER A 260 11.36 19.18 -10.36
C SER A 260 10.14 19.84 -11.01
N TRP A 261 9.62 20.93 -10.44
CA TRP A 261 8.52 21.67 -11.04
C TRP A 261 9.01 22.51 -12.22
N VAL A 262 8.98 21.90 -13.39
CA VAL A 262 9.17 22.49 -14.71
C VAL A 262 8.11 21.93 -15.65
N MET A 263 7.72 22.71 -16.66
CA MET A 263 6.84 22.24 -17.73
C MET A 263 7.57 21.24 -18.62
N ASP A 264 6.83 20.38 -19.30
CA ASP A 264 7.44 19.46 -20.25
C ASP A 264 8.01 20.19 -21.47
N LEU A 265 9.11 19.67 -21.99
CA LEU A 265 9.80 20.27 -23.13
C LEU A 265 8.92 20.32 -24.39
N LYS A 266 8.01 19.36 -24.60
CA LYS A 266 7.20 19.32 -25.82
C LYS A 266 6.25 20.52 -25.88
N SER A 267 5.62 20.85 -24.74
CA SER A 267 4.75 22.02 -24.62
C SER A 267 5.50 23.34 -24.76
N LEU A 268 6.76 23.42 -24.30
CA LEU A 268 7.55 24.65 -24.38
C LEU A 268 8.30 24.87 -25.70
N ARG A 269 8.48 23.82 -26.52
CA ARG A 269 9.21 23.90 -27.79
C ARG A 269 8.78 25.07 -28.70
N PRO A 270 7.48 25.33 -28.93
CA PRO A 270 7.05 26.44 -29.77
C PRO A 270 7.57 27.80 -29.26
N LEU A 271 7.44 28.04 -27.95
CA LEU A 271 7.92 29.28 -27.32
C LEU A 271 9.45 29.40 -27.36
N ILE A 272 10.17 28.31 -27.08
CA ILE A 272 11.65 28.28 -27.16
C ILE A 272 12.11 28.66 -28.56
N GLU A 273 11.48 28.10 -29.59
CA GLU A 273 11.83 28.38 -30.99
C GLU A 273 11.47 29.81 -31.39
N GLU A 274 10.34 30.34 -30.93
CA GLU A 274 9.98 31.75 -31.14
C GLU A 274 10.95 32.72 -30.46
N ILE A 275 11.43 32.39 -29.26
CA ILE A 275 12.46 33.17 -28.56
C ILE A 275 13.76 33.10 -29.36
N ARG A 276 14.21 31.91 -29.79
CA ARG A 276 15.44 31.74 -30.59
C ARG A 276 15.40 32.55 -31.89
N ARG A 277 14.29 32.47 -32.65
CA ARG A 277 14.11 33.25 -33.89
C ARG A 277 14.13 34.76 -33.64
N ALA A 278 13.55 35.20 -32.54
CA ALA A 278 13.58 36.60 -32.17
C ALA A 278 15.01 37.04 -31.81
N GLU A 279 15.74 36.24 -31.02
CA GLU A 279 17.12 36.52 -30.65
C GLU A 279 18.10 36.52 -31.83
N GLU A 280 17.86 35.73 -32.86
CA GLU A 280 18.64 35.72 -34.11
C GLU A 280 18.37 36.94 -34.99
N SER A 281 17.26 37.65 -34.76
CA SER A 281 16.97 38.93 -35.40
C SER A 281 17.83 40.03 -34.77
N ARG A 282 18.76 40.59 -35.56
CA ARG A 282 19.76 41.61 -35.15
C ARG A 282 19.18 42.99 -34.75
N ILE A 283 17.96 43.05 -34.21
CA ILE A 283 17.22 44.31 -33.97
C ILE A 283 17.42 44.84 -32.54
N PHE A 284 17.96 44.07 -31.61
CA PHE A 284 18.09 44.52 -30.21
C PHE A 284 19.36 45.36 -29.97
N ILE A 285 19.16 46.57 -29.41
CA ILE A 285 20.21 47.57 -29.18
C ILE A 285 20.87 47.37 -27.80
N SER A 286 20.19 46.73 -26.84
CA SER A 286 20.70 46.45 -25.48
C SER A 286 20.15 45.15 -24.87
N GLU A 287 20.83 44.60 -23.85
CA GLU A 287 20.36 43.42 -23.11
C GLU A 287 19.02 43.65 -22.39
N GLY A 288 18.77 44.87 -21.91
CA GLY A 288 17.50 45.23 -21.26
C GLY A 288 16.30 45.10 -22.22
N GLN A 289 16.44 45.62 -23.46
CA GLN A 289 15.40 45.48 -24.49
C GLN A 289 15.15 44.02 -24.88
N ARG A 290 16.19 43.19 -24.87
CA ARG A 290 16.07 41.75 -25.12
C ARG A 290 15.26 41.07 -24.01
N LEU A 291 15.55 41.36 -22.74
CA LEU A 291 14.80 40.81 -21.61
C LEU A 291 13.33 41.22 -21.62
N GLU A 292 13.03 42.50 -21.86
CA GLU A 292 11.65 42.98 -22.00
C GLU A 292 10.91 42.29 -23.15
N HIS A 293 11.59 42.06 -24.28
CA HIS A 293 11.01 41.35 -25.42
C HIS A 293 10.67 39.89 -25.08
N ILE A 294 11.57 39.18 -24.41
CA ILE A 294 11.34 37.80 -23.95
C ILE A 294 10.17 37.77 -22.97
N GLN A 295 10.13 38.70 -22.01
CA GLN A 295 9.05 38.80 -21.02
C GLN A 295 7.69 39.05 -21.68
N ARG A 296 7.63 39.93 -22.68
CA ARG A 296 6.41 40.17 -23.46
C ARG A 296 5.96 38.91 -24.20
N LYS A 297 6.90 38.17 -24.83
CA LYS A 297 6.58 36.89 -25.50
C LYS A 297 6.04 35.85 -24.54
N ILE A 298 6.68 35.66 -23.38
CA ILE A 298 6.18 34.76 -22.33
C ILE A 298 4.74 35.12 -21.98
N HIS A 299 4.49 36.40 -21.70
CA HIS A 299 3.16 36.90 -21.34
C HIS A 299 2.11 36.64 -22.43
N GLU A 300 2.44 36.87 -23.70
CA GLU A 300 1.56 36.61 -24.83
C GLU A 300 1.25 35.11 -25.00
N SER A 301 2.23 34.24 -24.74
CA SER A 301 2.09 32.78 -24.89
C SER A 301 1.35 32.09 -23.74
N LEU A 302 1.15 32.74 -22.58
CA LEU A 302 0.51 32.11 -21.41
C LEU A 302 -0.87 31.51 -21.73
N SER A 303 -1.70 32.23 -22.50
CA SER A 303 -3.03 31.74 -22.89
C SER A 303 -2.99 30.49 -23.76
N ASN A 304 -1.94 30.34 -24.58
CA ASN A 304 -1.77 29.19 -25.47
C ASN A 304 -1.16 27.99 -24.73
N LEU A 305 -0.26 28.25 -23.76
CA LEU A 305 0.40 27.21 -22.97
C LEU A 305 -0.55 26.57 -21.94
N PHE A 306 -1.46 27.36 -21.37
CA PHE A 306 -2.35 26.94 -20.29
C PHE A 306 -3.82 26.91 -20.74
N SER A 307 -4.16 25.91 -21.55
CA SER A 307 -5.55 25.54 -21.83
C SER A 307 -6.31 25.19 -20.54
N GLU A 308 -7.64 25.10 -20.61
CA GLU A 308 -8.45 24.67 -19.45
C GLU A 308 -7.98 23.32 -18.91
N ASP A 309 -7.77 22.33 -19.76
CA ASP A 309 -7.30 21.00 -19.36
C ASP A 309 -5.93 21.05 -18.67
N HIS A 310 -4.99 21.84 -19.18
CA HIS A 310 -3.69 22.03 -18.55
C HIS A 310 -3.81 22.73 -17.19
N ARG A 311 -4.73 23.68 -17.04
CA ARG A 311 -4.99 24.33 -15.76
C ARG A 311 -5.60 23.38 -14.74
N GLN A 312 -6.53 22.52 -15.15
CA GLN A 312 -7.11 21.51 -14.26
C GLN A 312 -6.07 20.47 -13.83
N ALA A 313 -5.20 20.03 -14.74
CA ALA A 313 -4.09 19.15 -14.40
C ALA A 313 -3.12 19.83 -13.40
N LEU A 314 -2.75 21.08 -13.65
CA LEU A 314 -1.87 21.84 -12.77
C LEU A 314 -2.49 22.09 -11.39
N ARG A 315 -3.79 22.40 -11.35
CA ARG A 315 -4.57 22.52 -10.12
C ARG A 315 -4.49 21.22 -9.30
N TYR A 316 -4.80 20.08 -9.92
CA TYR A 316 -4.72 18.78 -9.26
C TYR A 316 -3.31 18.52 -8.71
N ARG A 317 -2.25 18.76 -9.50
CA ARG A 317 -0.86 18.61 -9.05
C ARG A 317 -0.54 19.50 -7.85
N LEU A 318 -1.07 20.72 -7.81
CA LEU A 318 -0.87 21.64 -6.70
C LEU A 318 -1.64 21.20 -5.44
N GLU A 319 -2.87 20.69 -5.59
CA GLU A 319 -3.62 20.09 -4.48
C GLU A 319 -2.87 18.87 -3.89
N GLU A 320 -2.28 18.04 -4.75
CA GLU A 320 -1.44 16.92 -4.33
C GLU A 320 -0.14 17.36 -3.63
N MET A 321 0.49 18.42 -4.11
CA MET A 321 1.65 18.98 -3.42
C MET A 321 1.28 19.65 -2.10
N ALA A 322 0.12 20.29 -2.02
CA ALA A 322 -0.39 20.80 -0.75
C ALA A 322 -0.56 19.67 0.28
N TYR A 323 -1.07 18.51 -0.15
CA TYR A 323 -1.13 17.32 0.69
C TYR A 323 0.25 16.87 1.18
N VAL A 324 1.24 16.78 0.29
CA VAL A 324 2.61 16.36 0.64
C VAL A 324 3.25 17.35 1.63
N PHE A 325 3.13 18.66 1.38
CA PHE A 325 3.63 19.68 2.30
C PHE A 325 2.96 19.60 3.67
N PHE A 326 1.63 19.50 3.71
CA PHE A 326 0.88 19.40 4.95
C PHE A 326 1.30 18.16 5.76
N LYS A 327 1.39 16.99 5.12
CA LYS A 327 1.84 15.76 5.77
C LYS A 327 3.31 15.79 6.20
N SER A 328 4.12 16.65 5.60
CA SER A 328 5.51 16.90 6.00
C SER A 328 5.63 17.93 7.13
N GLY A 329 4.52 18.50 7.61
CA GLY A 329 4.49 19.52 8.66
C GLY A 329 4.69 20.96 8.16
N GLU A 330 4.67 21.18 6.84
CA GLU A 330 4.93 22.47 6.19
C GLU A 330 3.62 23.13 5.74
N GLU A 331 2.84 23.66 6.69
CA GLU A 331 1.52 24.22 6.40
C GLU A 331 1.57 25.49 5.53
N GLY A 332 2.59 26.34 5.69
CA GLY A 332 2.75 27.57 4.90
C GLY A 332 2.82 27.30 3.38
N PRO A 333 3.79 26.48 2.92
CA PRO A 333 3.83 26.00 1.53
C PRO A 333 2.57 25.27 1.10
N ALA A 334 1.95 24.45 1.97
CA ALA A 334 0.70 23.76 1.64
C ALA A 334 -0.43 24.74 1.30
N ARG A 335 -0.63 25.78 2.13
CA ARG A 335 -1.60 26.86 1.86
C ARG A 335 -1.24 27.64 0.60
N GLY A 336 0.05 27.86 0.35
CA GLY A 336 0.53 28.48 -0.88
C GLY A 336 0.12 27.69 -2.14
N CYS A 337 0.32 26.37 -2.14
CA CYS A 337 -0.13 25.49 -3.21
C CYS A 337 -1.65 25.56 -3.43
N LEU A 338 -2.46 25.53 -2.37
CA LEU A 338 -3.91 25.63 -2.48
C LEU A 338 -4.38 26.97 -3.04
N ALA A 339 -3.78 28.07 -2.58
CA ALA A 339 -4.11 29.40 -3.09
C ALA A 339 -3.81 29.54 -4.58
N VAL A 340 -2.69 28.97 -5.04
CA VAL A 340 -2.41 28.90 -6.49
C VAL A 340 -3.45 28.03 -7.19
N ALA A 341 -3.74 26.82 -6.67
CA ALA A 341 -4.71 25.90 -7.28
C ALA A 341 -6.10 26.56 -7.45
N SER A 342 -6.56 27.31 -6.45
CA SER A 342 -7.81 28.07 -6.52
C SER A 342 -7.76 29.17 -7.58
N SER A 343 -6.66 29.93 -7.66
CA SER A 343 -6.50 30.99 -8.67
C SER A 343 -6.53 30.49 -10.12
N LEU A 344 -6.25 29.20 -10.35
CA LEU A 344 -6.33 28.57 -11.69
C LEU A 344 -7.76 28.22 -12.10
N SER A 345 -8.70 28.19 -11.14
CA SER A 345 -10.11 27.83 -11.34
C SER A 345 -11.02 29.05 -11.49
N GLU A 346 -10.54 30.24 -11.14
CA GLU A 346 -11.27 31.49 -11.26
C GLU A 346 -11.42 31.86 -12.74
N LYS A 347 -12.65 31.83 -13.25
CA LYS A 347 -12.97 32.17 -14.65
C LYS A 347 -12.61 33.61 -15.02
N ASP A 348 -12.59 34.50 -14.03
CA ASP A 348 -12.35 35.94 -14.21
C ASP A 348 -10.89 36.36 -13.93
N SER A 349 -10.04 35.43 -13.48
CA SER A 349 -8.62 35.71 -13.24
C SER A 349 -7.88 35.75 -14.57
N PRO A 350 -7.30 36.89 -15.00
CA PRO A 350 -6.57 36.94 -16.24
C PRO A 350 -5.32 36.06 -16.12
N LEU A 351 -5.25 34.97 -16.91
CA LEU A 351 -4.10 34.05 -16.96
C LEU A 351 -2.76 34.77 -17.08
N ARG A 352 -2.79 35.86 -17.84
CA ARG A 352 -1.69 36.79 -18.10
C ARG A 352 -1.16 37.50 -16.85
N ALA A 353 -1.98 37.66 -15.83
CA ALA A 353 -1.62 38.27 -14.55
C ALA A 353 -1.27 37.24 -13.47
N ASN A 354 -1.43 35.94 -13.71
CA ASN A 354 -1.14 34.92 -12.70
C ASN A 354 0.38 34.76 -12.50
N PRO A 355 0.93 35.16 -11.34
CA PRO A 355 2.39 35.17 -11.14
C PRO A 355 2.98 33.76 -11.12
N PHE A 356 2.19 32.75 -10.71
CA PHE A 356 2.64 31.36 -10.71
C PHE A 356 2.91 30.83 -12.12
N LEU A 357 1.97 31.05 -13.04
CA LEU A 357 2.11 30.57 -14.42
C LEU A 357 3.32 31.21 -15.10
N ARG A 358 3.49 32.52 -14.95
CA ARG A 358 4.65 33.24 -15.51
C ARG A 358 5.97 32.69 -14.96
N ILE A 359 6.12 32.62 -13.63
CA ILE A 359 7.37 32.17 -13.01
C ILE A 359 7.66 30.71 -13.36
N LEU A 360 6.63 29.85 -13.46
CA LEU A 360 6.80 28.46 -13.89
C LEU A 360 7.36 28.37 -15.31
N VAL A 361 6.85 29.18 -16.25
CA VAL A 361 7.37 29.24 -17.62
C VAL A 361 8.81 29.74 -17.64
N GLU A 362 9.11 30.85 -16.96
CA GLU A 362 10.46 31.42 -16.87
C GLU A 362 11.47 30.42 -16.29
N ARG A 363 11.09 29.74 -15.21
CA ARG A 363 11.87 28.67 -14.57
C ARG A 363 12.15 27.54 -15.55
N SER A 364 11.14 27.11 -16.28
CA SER A 364 11.24 26.00 -17.23
C SER A 364 12.11 26.36 -18.45
N LEU A 365 11.96 27.58 -18.99
CA LEU A 365 12.83 28.11 -20.03
C LEU A 365 14.28 28.16 -19.56
N THR A 366 14.52 28.68 -18.36
CA THR A 366 15.86 28.72 -17.76
C THR A 366 16.46 27.32 -17.63
N HIS A 367 15.67 26.33 -17.22
CA HIS A 367 16.09 24.94 -17.11
C HIS A 367 16.54 24.36 -18.45
N TYR A 368 15.73 24.52 -19.52
CA TYR A 368 16.03 23.94 -20.83
C TYR A 368 17.12 24.71 -21.60
N LEU A 369 17.15 26.04 -21.52
CA LEU A 369 18.18 26.86 -22.17
C LEU A 369 19.56 26.65 -21.53
N LYS A 370 19.65 26.52 -20.20
CA LYS A 370 20.90 26.14 -19.52
C LYS A 370 21.35 24.72 -19.88
N SER A 371 20.40 23.79 -19.99
CA SER A 371 20.71 22.40 -20.35
C SER A 371 21.21 22.27 -21.79
N SER A 372 20.66 23.04 -22.74
CA SER A 372 21.15 23.09 -24.13
C SER A 372 22.62 23.51 -24.22
N LYS A 373 23.03 24.51 -23.44
CA LYS A 373 24.43 24.95 -23.34
C LYS A 373 25.36 23.91 -22.69
N LYS A 374 24.82 23.01 -21.87
CA LYS A 374 25.57 21.90 -21.24
C LYS A 374 25.71 20.69 -22.18
N PHE A 375 24.69 20.39 -22.98
CA PHE A 375 24.73 19.30 -23.97
C PHE A 375 25.67 19.60 -25.15
N GLU A 376 25.85 20.86 -25.53
CA GLU A 376 26.90 21.25 -26.50
C GLU A 376 28.33 21.07 -25.93
N ASN A 377 28.50 20.92 -24.61
CA ASN A 377 29.79 20.88 -23.94
C ASN A 377 30.13 19.53 -23.27
N THR A 378 29.36 18.46 -23.50
CA THR A 378 29.67 17.14 -22.89
C THR A 378 29.38 15.99 -23.86
N PRO A 379 30.39 15.21 -24.29
CA PRO A 379 30.15 14.01 -25.06
C PRO A 379 29.60 12.89 -24.16
N ASP A 380 28.41 12.42 -24.53
CA ASP A 380 27.83 11.09 -24.38
C ASP A 380 28.19 10.27 -23.12
N GLN A 381 27.26 10.16 -22.16
CA GLN A 381 27.26 9.05 -21.20
C GLN A 381 25.87 8.43 -21.00
N LYS A 382 25.90 7.11 -21.15
CA LYS A 382 24.82 6.12 -21.20
C LYS A 382 23.89 6.13 -19.99
N THR A 383 22.59 6.05 -20.29
CA THR A 383 21.47 5.78 -19.38
C THR A 383 21.61 4.43 -18.67
N GLN A 384 21.81 4.44 -17.35
CA GLN A 384 21.66 3.25 -16.51
C GLN A 384 20.19 3.12 -16.07
N ARG A 385 19.52 2.07 -16.54
CA ARG A 385 18.19 1.64 -16.05
C ARG A 385 18.35 1.01 -14.67
N LEU A 386 17.54 1.44 -13.70
CA LEU A 386 17.40 0.74 -12.42
C LEU A 386 16.68 -0.59 -12.67
N ILE A 387 17.40 -1.70 -12.52
CA ILE A 387 16.81 -3.03 -12.39
C ILE A 387 16.86 -3.37 -10.91
N ILE A 388 15.70 -3.48 -10.27
CA ILE A 388 15.60 -4.10 -8.95
C ILE A 388 15.17 -5.55 -9.21
N THR A 389 16.07 -6.50 -8.98
CA THR A 389 15.82 -7.94 -9.02
C THR A 389 15.46 -8.47 -7.63
#